data_AF-A0AAQ4E2W7-F1
#
_entry.id   AF-A0AAQ4E2W7-F1
#
_cell.length_a   1.000
_cell.length_b   1.000
_cell.length_c   1.000
_cell.angle_alpha   90.00
_cell.angle_beta   90.00
_cell.angle_gamma   90.00
#
_symmetry.space_group_name_H-M   'P 1'
#
loop_
_entity.id
_entity.type
_entity.pdbx_description
1 polymer ?
#
loop_
_entity_poly.entity_id
_entity_poly.type
_entity_poly.pdbx_seq_one_letter_code
_entity_poly.pdbx_strand_id
1 'polypeptide(L)'
;MQGPLKKAVGAFAAVLLMSAVAMIAVGSHWHGRLSPYSKFYTGRLGTPIILIVMGVLSFPLALLLVPGLRRDNYRALYVFAGILACMVACEIGCAVASFEYRHVIGAAVRSVVLRDLDGCQGTGLDFAQRTLACCGGPNGSHDYRARGLPIPPSCCPHGCQRYGAHRASCDYRLEGLFNRAMIDVGATAIALLCIRFMGVLLVCWQAQRVSADNALVYTVNQ
;
A
#
# COMPACT_ATOMS: atom_id res chain seq x y z
N MET A 1 18.56 -26.91 -26.65
CA MET A 1 17.45 -25.98 -26.96
C MET A 1 16.86 -25.48 -25.66
N GLN A 2 16.90 -24.17 -25.38
CA GLN A 2 16.22 -23.63 -24.19
C GLN A 2 14.71 -23.85 -24.35
N GLY A 3 14.11 -24.63 -23.46
CA GLY A 3 12.68 -24.94 -23.52
C GLY A 3 11.80 -23.67 -23.45
N PRO A 4 10.61 -23.67 -24.08
CA PRO A 4 9.70 -22.52 -24.09
C PRO A 4 9.35 -22.02 -22.68
N LEU A 5 9.25 -22.94 -21.71
CA LEU A 5 9.00 -22.63 -20.30
C LEU A 5 10.10 -21.75 -19.67
N LYS A 6 11.39 -22.05 -19.94
CA LYS A 6 12.51 -21.27 -19.42
C LYS A 6 12.49 -19.82 -19.93
N LYS A 7 12.10 -19.62 -21.20
CA LYS A 7 11.91 -18.28 -21.77
C LYS A 7 10.72 -17.57 -21.13
N ALA A 8 9.61 -18.26 -20.89
CA ALA A 8 8.44 -17.70 -20.23
C ALA A 8 8.74 -17.23 -18.79
N VAL A 9 9.42 -18.05 -17.99
CA VAL A 9 9.83 -17.66 -16.63
C VAL A 9 10.82 -16.48 -16.66
N GLY A 10 11.74 -16.45 -17.63
CA GLY A 10 12.65 -15.32 -17.84
C GLY A 10 11.92 -14.02 -18.19
N ALA A 11 10.91 -14.07 -19.06
CA ALA A 11 10.07 -12.92 -19.37
C ALA A 11 9.23 -12.49 -18.15
N PHE A 12 8.74 -13.45 -17.38
CA PHE A 12 7.98 -13.22 -16.16
C PHE A 12 8.81 -12.51 -15.07
N ALA A 13 10.13 -12.70 -15.06
CA ALA A 13 11.03 -11.94 -14.19
C ALA A 13 10.92 -10.42 -14.40
N ALA A 14 10.75 -9.97 -15.65
CA ALA A 14 10.54 -8.56 -15.96
C ALA A 14 9.19 -8.06 -15.41
N VAL A 15 8.14 -8.88 -15.48
CA VAL A 15 6.83 -8.56 -14.88
C VAL A 15 6.95 -8.41 -13.37
N LEU A 16 7.65 -9.32 -12.68
CA LEU A 16 7.91 -9.22 -11.24
C LEU A 16 8.72 -7.96 -10.88
N LEU A 17 9.67 -7.56 -11.73
CA LEU A 17 10.43 -6.34 -11.52
C LEU A 17 9.54 -5.10 -11.64
N MET A 18 8.70 -5.02 -12.67
CA MET A 18 7.75 -3.92 -12.85
C MET A 18 6.75 -3.86 -11.70
N SER A 19 6.32 -5.01 -11.20
CA SER A 19 5.38 -5.12 -10.09
C SER A 19 6.00 -4.64 -8.76
N ALA A 20 7.30 -4.92 -8.53
CA ALA A 20 8.05 -4.38 -7.40
C ALA A 20 8.14 -2.84 -7.45
N VAL A 21 8.45 -2.28 -8.62
CA VAL A 21 8.48 -0.83 -8.82
C VAL A 21 7.11 -0.20 -8.58
N ALA A 22 6.03 -0.84 -9.07
CA ALA A 22 4.67 -0.37 -8.85
C ALA A 22 4.31 -0.30 -7.35
N MET A 23 4.68 -1.29 -6.54
CA MET A 23 4.46 -1.26 -5.08
C MET A 23 5.15 -0.08 -4.42
N ILE A 24 6.42 0.15 -4.77
CA ILE A 24 7.20 1.26 -4.22
C ILE A 24 6.56 2.59 -4.60
N ALA A 25 6.13 2.74 -5.86
CA ALA A 25 5.50 3.96 -6.36
C ALA A 25 4.17 4.26 -5.67
N VAL A 26 3.24 3.29 -5.62
CA VAL A 26 1.92 3.45 -4.98
C VAL A 26 2.07 3.69 -3.49
N GLY A 27 2.92 2.91 -2.82
CA GLY A 27 3.20 3.05 -1.40
C GLY A 27 3.78 4.42 -1.06
N SER A 28 4.78 4.88 -1.82
CA SER A 28 5.42 6.19 -1.61
C SER A 28 4.46 7.35 -1.88
N HIS A 29 3.64 7.25 -2.93
CA HIS A 29 2.62 8.25 -3.26
C HIS A 29 1.65 8.46 -2.10
N TRP A 30 1.05 7.38 -1.61
CA TRP A 30 0.06 7.46 -0.53
C TRP A 30 0.69 7.75 0.83
N HIS A 31 1.88 7.22 1.11
CA HIS A 31 2.62 7.56 2.33
C HIS A 31 2.92 9.07 2.38
N GLY A 32 3.40 9.66 1.27
CA GLY A 32 3.68 11.09 1.18
C GLY A 32 2.43 11.96 1.35
N ARG A 33 1.27 11.50 0.86
CA ARG A 33 -0.02 12.20 1.02
C ARG A 33 -0.60 12.10 2.43
N LEU A 34 -0.37 10.98 3.14
CA LEU A 34 -0.94 10.73 4.47
C LEU A 34 -0.03 11.19 5.62
N SER A 35 1.30 11.20 5.41
CA SER A 35 2.30 11.55 6.41
C SER A 35 2.05 12.90 7.12
N PRO A 36 1.67 13.98 6.40
CA PRO A 36 1.34 15.27 7.03
C PRO A 36 0.16 15.22 8.02
N TYR A 37 -0.70 14.21 7.88
CA TYR A 37 -1.90 14.01 8.70
C TYR A 37 -1.75 12.86 9.70
N SER A 38 -0.51 12.45 9.99
CA SER A 38 -0.21 11.30 10.85
C SER A 38 -0.91 11.31 12.21
N LYS A 39 -1.12 12.49 12.81
CA LYS A 39 -1.90 12.66 14.05
C LYS A 39 -3.34 12.15 13.94
N PHE A 40 -3.98 12.32 12.78
CA PHE A 40 -5.35 11.86 12.53
C PHE A 40 -5.42 10.36 12.22
N TYR A 41 -4.32 9.77 11.75
CA TYR A 41 -4.23 8.36 11.36
C TYR A 41 -3.34 7.53 12.27
N THR A 42 -3.13 7.98 13.52
CA THR A 42 -2.19 7.35 14.46
C THR A 42 -2.43 5.84 14.56
N GLY A 43 -1.38 5.05 14.32
CA GLY A 43 -1.43 3.57 14.29
C GLY A 43 -1.95 2.93 13.00
N ARG A 44 -2.38 3.72 12.00
CA ARG A 44 -3.00 3.22 10.74
C ARG A 44 -2.22 3.60 9.47
N LEU A 45 -1.03 4.20 9.62
CA LEU A 45 -0.10 4.50 8.53
C LEU A 45 0.82 3.32 8.17
N GLY A 46 0.66 2.17 8.81
CA GLY A 46 1.49 0.99 8.57
C GLY A 46 1.33 0.40 7.17
N THR A 47 0.10 0.42 6.61
CA THR A 47 -0.20 -0.28 5.35
C THR A 47 0.63 0.23 4.16
N PRO A 48 0.71 1.55 3.88
CA PRO A 48 1.55 2.05 2.78
C PRO A 48 3.05 1.76 2.99
N ILE A 49 3.51 1.78 4.25
CA ILE A 49 4.92 1.51 4.59
C ILE A 49 5.26 0.05 4.32
N ILE A 50 4.41 -0.88 4.76
CA ILE A 50 4.58 -2.31 4.49
C ILE A 50 4.63 -2.55 2.98
N LEU A 51 3.77 -1.90 2.20
CA LEU A 51 3.78 -2.01 0.74
C LEU A 51 5.12 -1.59 0.12
N ILE A 52 5.73 -0.51 0.61
CA ILE A 52 7.06 -0.05 0.17
C ILE A 52 8.13 -1.09 0.52
N VAL A 53 8.16 -1.56 1.77
CA VAL A 53 9.16 -2.54 2.24
C VAL A 53 9.08 -3.82 1.41
N MET A 54 7.87 -4.32 1.15
CA MET A 54 7.63 -5.49 0.31
C MET A 54 8.11 -5.27 -1.14
N GLY A 55 7.86 -4.08 -1.69
CA GLY A 55 8.39 -3.65 -2.99
C GLY A 55 9.91 -3.70 -3.04
N VAL A 56 10.58 -3.11 -2.04
CA VAL A 56 12.06 -3.07 -1.93
C VAL A 56 12.65 -4.48 -1.80
N LEU A 57 12.04 -5.36 -1.01
CA LEU A 57 12.49 -6.75 -0.88
C LEU A 57 12.26 -7.57 -2.15
N SER A 58 11.18 -7.29 -2.89
CA SER A 58 10.85 -8.01 -4.12
C SER A 58 11.69 -7.61 -5.34
N PHE A 59 12.26 -6.41 -5.35
CA PHE A 59 13.11 -5.92 -6.44
C PHE A 59 14.37 -6.78 -6.68
N PRO A 60 15.25 -7.06 -5.69
CA PRO A 60 16.41 -7.91 -5.90
C PRO A 60 16.04 -9.35 -6.22
N LEU A 61 14.91 -9.85 -5.68
CA LEU A 61 14.41 -11.19 -6.00
C LEU A 61 14.15 -11.33 -7.51
N ALA A 62 13.44 -10.37 -8.11
CA ALA A 62 13.18 -10.38 -9.55
C ALA A 62 14.48 -10.43 -10.39
N LEU A 63 15.53 -9.72 -9.95
CA LEU A 63 16.84 -9.74 -10.61
C LEU A 63 17.57 -11.07 -10.45
N LEU A 64 17.47 -11.71 -9.28
CA LEU A 64 18.12 -12.99 -8.98
C LEU A 64 17.45 -14.18 -9.69
N LEU A 65 16.21 -14.02 -10.17
CA LEU A 65 15.49 -15.07 -10.89
C LEU A 65 16.22 -15.52 -12.16
N VAL A 66 16.65 -14.59 -13.02
CA VAL A 66 17.30 -14.94 -14.30
C VAL A 66 18.64 -15.66 -14.11
N PRO A 67 19.56 -15.23 -13.23
CA PRO A 67 20.74 -16.01 -12.86
C PRO A 67 20.39 -17.39 -12.28
N GLY A 68 19.32 -17.50 -11.50
CA GLY A 68 18.81 -18.77 -10.97
C GLY A 68 18.43 -19.75 -12.09
N LEU A 69 17.77 -19.25 -13.13
CA LEU A 69 17.43 -20.03 -14.32
C LEU A 69 18.68 -20.48 -15.09
N ARG A 70 19.74 -19.67 -15.16
CA ARG A 70 20.96 -20.04 -15.92
C ARG A 70 21.77 -21.13 -15.24
N ARG A 71 21.74 -21.20 -13.90
CA ARG A 71 22.49 -22.19 -13.14
C ARG A 71 21.83 -23.58 -13.11
N ASP A 72 20.64 -23.73 -13.68
CA ASP A 72 19.85 -24.99 -13.74
C ASP A 72 19.84 -25.75 -12.39
N ASN A 73 19.85 -25.00 -11.29
CA ASN A 73 19.86 -25.56 -9.94
C ASN A 73 18.44 -25.51 -9.37
N TYR A 74 17.76 -26.65 -9.37
CA TYR A 74 16.38 -26.78 -8.89
C TYR A 74 16.20 -26.30 -7.44
N ARG A 75 17.23 -26.44 -6.58
CA ARG A 75 17.16 -26.00 -5.18
C ARG A 75 17.02 -24.48 -5.10
N ALA A 76 17.75 -23.73 -5.92
CA ALA A 76 17.66 -22.28 -5.97
C ALA A 76 16.27 -21.81 -6.46
N LEU A 77 15.68 -22.53 -7.42
CA LEU A 77 14.33 -22.25 -7.91
C LEU A 77 13.26 -22.51 -6.84
N TYR A 78 13.38 -23.58 -6.06
CA TYR A 78 12.45 -23.84 -4.94
C TYR A 78 12.56 -22.78 -3.82
N VAL A 79 13.77 -22.34 -3.49
CA VAL A 79 13.96 -21.22 -2.54
C VAL A 79 13.28 -19.96 -3.06
N PHE A 80 13.44 -19.65 -4.34
CA PHE A 80 12.78 -18.50 -4.96
C PHE A 80 11.24 -18.61 -4.90
N ALA A 81 10.69 -19.78 -5.22
CA ALA A 81 9.25 -20.04 -5.10
C ALA A 81 8.75 -19.89 -3.66
N GLY A 82 9.52 -20.37 -2.67
CA GLY A 82 9.18 -20.21 -1.25
C GLY A 82 9.14 -18.75 -0.81
N ILE A 83 10.10 -17.93 -1.23
CA ILE A 83 10.10 -16.49 -0.91
C ILE A 83 8.94 -15.78 -1.60
N LEU A 84 8.65 -16.10 -2.88
CA LEU A 84 7.48 -15.56 -3.58
C LEU A 84 6.16 -15.96 -2.90
N ALA A 85 6.04 -17.20 -2.43
CA ALA A 85 4.86 -17.65 -1.69
C ALA A 85 4.68 -16.90 -0.37
N CYS A 86 5.78 -16.63 0.34
CA CYS A 86 5.76 -15.77 1.54
C CYS A 86 5.27 -14.35 1.20
N MET A 87 5.71 -13.78 0.08
CA MET A 87 5.25 -12.47 -0.38
C MET A 87 3.75 -12.45 -0.67
N VAL A 88 3.23 -13.49 -1.34
CA VAL A 88 1.79 -13.65 -1.60
C VAL A 88 0.99 -13.70 -0.29
N ALA A 89 1.48 -14.42 0.72
CA ALA A 89 0.81 -14.47 2.03
C ALA A 89 0.74 -13.08 2.70
N CYS A 90 1.83 -12.29 2.62
CA CYS A 90 1.84 -10.92 3.12
C CYS A 90 0.90 -9.99 2.33
N GLU A 91 0.76 -10.18 1.01
CA GLU A 91 -0.17 -9.40 0.18
C GLU A 91 -1.63 -9.66 0.53
N ILE A 92 -1.98 -10.91 0.85
CA ILE A 92 -3.31 -11.25 1.38
C ILE A 92 -3.56 -10.43 2.66
N GLY A 93 -2.60 -10.41 3.58
CA GLY A 93 -2.69 -9.60 4.80
C GLY A 93 -2.88 -8.11 4.52
N CYS A 94 -2.15 -7.55 3.55
CA CYS A 94 -2.28 -6.16 3.14
C CYS A 94 -3.66 -5.86 2.53
N ALA A 95 -4.20 -6.76 1.71
CA ALA A 95 -5.52 -6.63 1.10
C ALA A 95 -6.62 -6.61 2.18
N VAL A 96 -6.56 -7.56 3.12
CA VAL A 96 -7.51 -7.64 4.25
C VAL A 96 -7.40 -6.40 5.14
N ALA A 97 -6.19 -5.99 5.51
CA ALA A 97 -5.98 -4.80 6.34
C ALA A 97 -6.53 -3.53 5.68
N SER A 98 -6.35 -3.39 4.36
CA SER A 98 -6.88 -2.25 3.60
C SER A 98 -8.41 -2.21 3.62
N PHE A 99 -9.07 -3.38 3.63
CA PHE A 99 -10.52 -3.46 3.77
C PHE A 99 -11.00 -3.08 5.17
N GLU A 100 -10.41 -3.70 6.21
CA GLU A 100 -10.77 -3.47 7.62
C GLU A 100 -10.60 -1.99 8.02
N TYR A 101 -9.50 -1.36 7.63
CA TYR A 101 -9.26 0.03 8.01
C TYR A 101 -10.33 0.99 7.47
N ARG A 102 -10.95 0.69 6.32
CA ARG A 102 -12.00 1.54 5.74
C ARG A 102 -13.27 1.57 6.59
N HIS A 103 -13.56 0.48 7.33
CA HIS A 103 -14.74 0.42 8.19
C HIS A 103 -14.56 1.18 9.51
N VAL A 104 -13.33 1.21 10.03
CA VAL A 104 -13.05 1.78 11.35
C VAL A 104 -12.57 3.24 11.29
N ILE A 105 -12.05 3.68 10.15
CA ILE A 105 -11.38 4.99 10.05
C ILE A 105 -12.31 6.19 10.29
N GLY A 106 -13.56 6.15 9.83
CA GLY A 106 -14.48 7.30 9.95
C GLY A 106 -14.70 7.72 11.41
N ALA A 107 -15.03 6.75 12.28
CA ALA A 107 -15.19 6.99 13.71
C ALA A 107 -13.89 7.47 14.37
N ALA A 108 -12.75 6.89 13.98
CA ALA A 108 -11.45 7.25 14.53
C ALA A 108 -11.05 8.68 14.17
N VAL A 109 -11.13 9.05 12.89
CA VAL A 109 -10.82 10.40 12.40
C VAL A 109 -11.73 11.42 13.08
N ARG A 110 -13.04 11.15 13.14
CA ARG A 110 -14.01 12.03 13.80
C ARG A 110 -13.64 12.27 15.26
N SER A 111 -13.28 11.22 16.00
CA SER A 111 -12.87 11.36 17.40
C SER A 111 -11.62 12.23 17.57
N VAL A 112 -10.63 12.10 16.67
CA VAL A 112 -9.40 12.90 16.74
C VAL A 112 -9.68 14.36 16.38
N VAL A 113 -10.51 14.62 15.36
CA VAL A 113 -10.90 15.98 14.96
C VAL A 113 -11.65 16.70 16.09
N LEU A 114 -12.59 16.02 16.76
CA LEU A 114 -13.31 16.59 17.90
C LEU A 114 -12.36 16.88 19.08
N ARG A 115 -11.43 15.98 19.38
CA ARG A 115 -10.40 16.21 20.42
C ARG A 115 -9.46 17.37 20.09
N ASP A 116 -9.15 17.58 18.81
CA ASP A 116 -8.34 18.72 18.38
C ASP A 116 -9.10 20.05 18.58
N LEU A 117 -10.40 20.07 18.27
CA LEU A 117 -11.31 21.19 18.52
C LEU A 117 -11.51 21.52 19.99
N ASP A 118 -11.54 20.51 20.87
CA ASP A 118 -11.76 20.67 22.32
C ASP A 118 -10.52 21.21 23.06
N GLY A 119 -9.40 21.47 22.36
CA GLY A 119 -8.30 22.29 22.89
C GLY A 119 -7.00 21.55 23.25
N CYS A 120 -6.64 20.45 22.57
CA CYS A 120 -5.39 19.74 22.89
C CYS A 120 -4.31 19.71 21.80
N GLN A 121 -4.56 20.07 20.53
CA GLN A 121 -3.52 19.90 19.48
C GLN A 121 -3.59 20.85 18.24
N GLY A 122 -4.37 21.94 18.28
CA GLY A 122 -4.84 22.84 17.19
C GLY A 122 -3.96 23.11 15.94
N THR A 123 -2.67 22.83 15.97
CA THR A 123 -1.76 22.87 14.81
C THR A 123 -2.06 21.82 13.74
N GLY A 124 -2.62 20.66 14.11
CA GLY A 124 -2.91 19.58 13.15
C GLY A 124 -4.13 19.88 12.27
N LEU A 125 -5.22 20.35 12.89
CA LEU A 125 -6.46 20.64 12.19
C LEU A 125 -6.33 21.88 11.31
N ASP A 126 -5.61 22.92 11.76
CA ASP A 126 -5.34 24.11 10.95
C ASP A 126 -4.63 23.78 9.63
N PHE A 127 -3.69 22.84 9.66
CA PHE A 127 -3.01 22.37 8.46
C PHE A 127 -4.01 21.65 7.53
N ALA A 128 -4.79 20.71 8.07
CA ALA A 128 -5.78 19.97 7.29
C ALA A 128 -6.86 20.88 6.68
N GLN A 129 -7.29 21.91 7.40
CA GLN A 129 -8.27 22.88 6.93
C GLN A 129 -7.78 23.62 5.68
N ARG A 130 -6.52 24.06 5.70
CA ARG A 130 -5.89 24.76 4.57
C ARG A 130 -5.66 23.84 3.38
N THR A 131 -5.14 22.63 3.62
CA THR A 131 -4.71 21.74 2.53
C THR A 131 -5.82 20.89 1.93
N LEU A 132 -6.86 20.57 2.70
CA LEU A 132 -8.03 19.79 2.26
C LEU A 132 -9.28 20.65 2.01
N ALA A 133 -9.16 21.97 2.18
CA ALA A 133 -10.26 22.94 2.02
C ALA A 133 -11.51 22.51 2.82
N CYS A 134 -11.29 22.25 4.11
CA CYS A 134 -12.31 21.82 5.06
C CYS A 134 -12.36 22.75 6.27
N CYS A 135 -13.40 22.66 7.09
CA CYS A 135 -13.50 23.43 8.32
C CYS A 135 -14.17 22.63 9.42
N GLY A 136 -13.58 22.60 10.62
CA GLY A 136 -14.21 22.04 11.82
C GLY A 136 -14.40 20.54 11.75
N GLY A 137 -15.30 20.04 12.59
CA GLY A 137 -15.63 18.63 12.70
C GLY A 137 -16.88 18.30 11.90
N PRO A 138 -17.71 17.34 12.36
CA PRO A 138 -18.88 16.86 11.65
C PRO A 138 -19.86 17.96 11.23
N ASN A 139 -20.02 19.01 12.05
CA ASN A 139 -20.95 20.12 11.79
C ASN A 139 -20.26 21.32 11.12
N GLY A 140 -19.05 21.12 10.61
CA GLY A 140 -18.30 22.14 9.89
C GLY A 140 -17.89 23.31 10.78
N SER A 141 -17.99 24.53 10.25
CA SER A 141 -17.70 25.77 11.00
C SER A 141 -18.60 26.00 12.22
N HIS A 142 -19.75 25.32 12.32
CA HIS A 142 -20.63 25.42 13.48
C HIS A 142 -20.00 24.82 14.74
N ASP A 143 -19.09 23.84 14.59
CA ASP A 143 -18.41 23.22 15.73
C ASP A 143 -17.53 24.21 16.51
N TYR A 144 -17.01 25.24 15.85
CA TYR A 144 -16.32 26.36 16.51
C TYR A 144 -17.29 27.25 17.28
N ARG A 145 -18.41 27.65 16.66
CA ARG A 145 -19.43 28.51 17.29
C ARG A 145 -20.06 27.85 18.51
N ALA A 146 -20.37 26.56 18.42
CA ALA A 146 -20.92 25.77 19.51
C ALA A 146 -20.00 25.71 20.73
N ARG A 147 -18.69 25.90 20.53
CA ARG A 147 -17.66 25.95 21.57
C ARG A 147 -17.31 27.39 22.01
N GLY A 148 -17.98 28.39 21.47
CA GLY A 148 -17.64 29.80 21.70
C GLY A 148 -16.27 30.21 21.13
N LEU A 149 -15.72 29.43 20.20
CA LEU A 149 -14.43 29.68 19.58
C LEU A 149 -14.59 30.49 18.28
N PRO A 150 -13.68 31.44 17.99
CA PRO A 150 -13.65 32.09 16.69
C PRO A 150 -13.26 31.08 15.61
N ILE A 151 -13.83 31.24 14.41
CA ILE A 151 -13.43 30.43 13.26
C ILE A 151 -12.00 30.81 12.87
N PRO A 152 -11.07 29.85 12.77
CA PRO A 152 -9.67 30.16 12.47
C PRO A 152 -9.48 30.58 11.00
N PRO A 153 -8.44 31.37 10.68
CA PRO A 153 -8.15 31.79 9.32
C PRO A 153 -7.82 30.61 8.39
N SER A 154 -7.41 29.46 8.93
CA SER A 154 -7.23 28.20 8.21
C SER A 154 -8.51 27.70 7.52
N CYS A 155 -9.69 28.01 8.05
CA CYS A 155 -10.99 27.74 7.43
C CYS A 155 -11.37 28.74 6.32
N CYS A 156 -10.67 29.87 6.24
CA CYS A 156 -11.08 31.04 5.47
C CYS A 156 -9.87 31.73 4.81
N PRO A 157 -9.26 31.12 3.79
CA PRO A 157 -8.06 31.66 3.15
C PRO A 157 -8.26 33.06 2.52
N HIS A 158 -9.49 33.41 2.17
CA HIS A 158 -9.85 34.73 1.62
C HIS A 158 -10.67 35.61 2.58
N GLY A 159 -10.74 35.23 3.86
CA GLY A 159 -11.49 35.94 4.90
C GLY A 159 -12.95 35.50 5.02
N CYS A 160 -13.37 35.12 6.23
CA CYS A 160 -14.70 34.55 6.48
C CYS A 160 -15.83 35.55 6.26
N GLN A 161 -15.54 36.86 6.36
CA GLN A 161 -16.55 37.93 6.31
C GLN A 161 -17.09 38.17 4.91
N ARG A 162 -16.29 37.91 3.87
CA ARG A 162 -16.65 38.16 2.45
C ARG A 162 -16.91 36.88 1.67
N TYR A 163 -16.21 35.79 1.97
CA TYR A 163 -16.27 34.53 1.21
C TYR A 163 -16.80 33.35 2.03
N GLY A 164 -17.02 33.50 3.34
CA GLY A 164 -17.42 32.42 4.23
C GLY A 164 -16.29 31.41 4.52
N ALA A 165 -16.59 30.46 5.40
CA ALA A 165 -15.70 29.35 5.71
C ALA A 165 -15.87 28.19 4.71
N HIS A 166 -14.86 27.32 4.62
CA HIS A 166 -14.98 26.07 3.87
C HIS A 166 -16.23 25.28 4.31
N ARG A 167 -17.02 24.84 3.33
CA ARG A 167 -18.29 24.14 3.57
C ARG A 167 -18.12 22.67 3.97
N ALA A 168 -17.02 22.04 3.56
CA ALA A 168 -16.77 20.63 3.82
C ALA A 168 -16.24 20.42 5.24
N SER A 169 -16.75 19.40 5.93
CA SER A 169 -16.27 18.97 7.24
C SER A 169 -14.91 18.26 7.12
N CYS A 170 -14.00 18.49 8.08
CA CYS A 170 -12.65 17.90 7.98
C CYS A 170 -12.61 16.41 8.24
N ASP A 171 -13.50 15.89 9.08
CA ASP A 171 -13.68 14.45 9.28
C ASP A 171 -14.00 13.74 7.95
N TYR A 172 -14.95 14.29 7.18
CA TYR A 172 -15.32 13.75 5.88
C TYR A 172 -14.16 13.78 4.86
N ARG A 173 -13.39 14.88 4.80
CA ARG A 173 -12.26 15.01 3.86
C ARG A 173 -11.09 14.10 4.23
N LEU A 174 -10.75 14.00 5.52
CA LEU A 174 -9.71 13.12 6.02
C LEU A 174 -10.10 11.65 5.82
N GLU A 175 -11.31 11.27 6.21
CA GLU A 175 -11.86 9.93 5.94
C GLU A 175 -11.80 9.59 4.44
N GLY A 176 -12.27 10.51 3.59
CA GLY A 176 -12.27 10.32 2.15
C GLY A 176 -10.86 10.17 1.56
N LEU A 177 -9.88 10.95 2.05
CA LEU A 177 -8.48 10.83 1.64
C LEU A 177 -7.91 9.46 2.01
N PHE A 178 -8.13 9.01 3.24
CA PHE A 178 -7.64 7.73 3.72
C PHE A 178 -8.33 6.55 3.02
N ASN A 179 -9.64 6.64 2.81
CA ASN A 179 -10.42 5.61 2.13
C ASN A 179 -9.94 5.43 0.67
N ARG A 180 -9.67 6.54 -0.04
CA ARG A 180 -9.06 6.49 -1.38
C ARG A 180 -7.70 5.81 -1.34
N ALA A 181 -6.86 6.15 -0.36
CA ALA A 181 -5.56 5.52 -0.21
C ALA A 181 -5.66 4.00 -0.01
N MET A 182 -6.57 3.55 0.86
CA MET A 182 -6.76 2.12 1.14
C MET A 182 -7.40 1.37 -0.04
N ILE A 183 -8.28 2.01 -0.82
CA ILE A 183 -8.81 1.43 -2.06
C ILE A 183 -7.67 1.20 -3.05
N ASP A 184 -6.85 2.22 -3.31
CA ASP A 184 -5.75 2.14 -4.29
C ASP A 184 -4.70 1.11 -3.85
N VAL A 185 -4.31 1.13 -2.57
CA VAL A 185 -3.37 0.15 -1.99
C VAL A 185 -3.95 -1.26 -2.04
N GLY A 186 -5.20 -1.44 -1.65
CA GLY A 186 -5.87 -2.75 -1.65
C GLY A 186 -6.06 -3.31 -3.06
N ALA A 187 -6.50 -2.49 -4.02
CA ALA A 187 -6.64 -2.87 -5.42
C ALA A 187 -5.29 -3.27 -6.04
N THR A 188 -4.23 -2.50 -5.74
CA THR A 188 -2.87 -2.82 -6.17
C THR A 188 -2.42 -4.15 -5.58
N ALA A 189 -2.61 -4.38 -4.28
CA ALA A 189 -2.25 -5.64 -3.62
C ALA A 189 -2.96 -6.86 -4.24
N ILE A 190 -4.25 -6.76 -4.55
CA ILE A 190 -5.02 -7.85 -5.18
C ILE A 190 -4.52 -8.14 -6.60
N ALA A 191 -4.28 -7.11 -7.41
CA ALA A 191 -3.75 -7.29 -8.76
C ALA A 191 -2.37 -7.97 -8.75
N LEU A 192 -1.53 -7.57 -7.81
CA LEU A 192 -0.20 -8.12 -7.60
C LEU A 192 -0.22 -9.56 -7.08
N LEU A 193 -1.17 -9.89 -6.21
CA LEU A 193 -1.38 -11.24 -5.71
C LEU A 193 -1.62 -12.21 -6.86
N CYS A 194 -2.49 -11.86 -7.82
CA CYS A 194 -2.76 -12.70 -8.99
C CYS A 194 -1.50 -12.90 -9.84
N ILE A 195 -0.73 -11.82 -10.06
CA ILE A 195 0.53 -11.88 -10.82
C ILE A 195 1.52 -12.78 -10.08
N ARG A 196 1.82 -12.51 -8.81
CA ARG A 196 2.82 -13.26 -8.03
C ARG A 196 2.44 -14.71 -7.85
N PHE A 197 1.16 -15.04 -7.67
CA PHE A 197 0.67 -16.41 -7.63
C PHE A 197 0.98 -17.17 -8.92
N MET A 198 0.74 -16.56 -10.09
CA MET A 198 1.14 -17.13 -11.38
C MET A 198 2.65 -17.37 -11.45
N GLY A 199 3.44 -16.43 -10.90
CA GLY A 199 4.89 -16.57 -10.77
C GLY A 199 5.33 -17.80 -9.97
N VAL A 200 4.68 -18.05 -8.84
CA VAL A 200 4.95 -19.24 -8.01
C VAL A 200 4.71 -20.51 -8.82
N LEU A 201 3.58 -20.61 -9.53
CA LEU A 201 3.27 -21.80 -10.35
C LEU A 201 4.32 -22.04 -11.45
N LEU A 202 4.70 -20.98 -12.18
CA LEU A 202 5.69 -21.07 -13.26
C LEU A 202 7.07 -21.48 -12.75
N VAL A 203 7.52 -20.92 -11.62
CA VAL A 203 8.82 -21.26 -11.02
C VAL A 203 8.80 -22.68 -10.47
N CYS A 204 7.75 -23.09 -9.75
CA CYS A 204 7.61 -24.44 -9.23
C CYS A 204 7.63 -25.48 -10.36
N TRP A 205 6.91 -25.21 -11.45
CA TRP A 205 6.90 -26.10 -12.60
C TRP A 205 8.29 -26.23 -13.25
N GLN A 206 8.99 -25.11 -13.41
CA GLN A 206 10.37 -25.13 -13.92
C GLN A 206 11.32 -25.88 -12.94
N ALA A 207 11.16 -25.71 -11.63
CA ALA A 207 11.95 -26.40 -10.62
C ALA A 207 11.73 -27.91 -10.65
N GLN A 208 10.47 -28.35 -10.76
CA GLN A 208 10.11 -29.77 -10.87
C GLN A 208 10.71 -30.39 -12.13
N ARG A 209 10.62 -29.70 -13.26
CA ARG A 209 11.20 -30.18 -14.52
C ARG A 209 12.72 -30.38 -14.39
N VAL A 210 13.45 -29.38 -13.89
CA VAL A 210 14.90 -29.48 -13.70
C VAL A 210 15.26 -30.60 -12.71
N SER A 211 14.45 -30.79 -11.66
CA SER A 211 14.64 -31.90 -10.71
C SER A 211 14.46 -33.27 -11.36
N ALA A 212 13.47 -33.43 -12.24
CA ALA A 212 13.22 -34.69 -12.96
C ALA A 212 14.32 -34.99 -13.98
N ASP A 213 14.75 -33.97 -14.74
CA ASP A 213 15.85 -34.09 -15.70
C ASP A 213 17.15 -34.54 -15.00
N ASN A 214 17.45 -33.99 -13.81
CA ASN A 214 18.62 -34.40 -13.03
C ASN A 214 18.50 -35.84 -12.50
N ALA A 215 17.31 -36.27 -12.04
CA ALA A 215 17.10 -37.62 -11.55
C ALA A 215 17.34 -38.68 -12.64
N LEU A 216 16.89 -38.43 -13.87
CA LEU A 216 17.11 -39.32 -15.02
C LEU A 216 18.59 -39.52 -15.34
N VAL A 217 19.40 -38.46 -15.26
CA VAL A 217 20.85 -38.53 -15.50
C VAL A 217 21.54 -39.44 -14.48
N TYR A 218 21.12 -39.44 -13.22
CA TYR A 218 21.66 -40.36 -12.22
C TYR A 218 21.25 -41.81 -12.47
N THR A 219 20.02 -42.07 -12.93
CA THR A 219 19.55 -43.44 -13.20
C THR A 219 20.16 -44.07 -14.46
N VAL A 220 20.57 -43.27 -15.44
CA VAL A 220 21.18 -43.77 -16.69
C VAL A 220 22.69 -44.01 -16.56
N ASN A 221 23.35 -43.33 -15.62
CA ASN A 221 24.79 -43.47 -15.37
C ASN A 221 25.14 -44.53 -14.30
N GLN A 222 24.16 -45.30 -13.82
CA GLN A 222 24.36 -46.50 -12.99
C GLN A 222 24.06 -47.75 -13.81
#